data_AF-A0A6M3MBD1-F1
#
_entry.id   AF-A0A6M3MBD1-F1
#
_cell.length_a   1.000
_cell.length_b   1.000
_cell.length_c   1.000
_cell.angle_alpha   90.00
_cell.angle_beta   90.00
_cell.angle_gamma   90.00
#
_symmetry.space_group_name_H-M   'P 1'
#
loop_
_entity.id
_entity.type
_entity.pdbx_description
1 polymer ?
#
loop_
_entity_poly.entity_id
_entity_poly.type
_entity_poly.pdbx_seq_one_letter_code
_entity_poly.pdbx_strand_id
1 'polypeptide(L)'
;MSAAIEPIYSTPPLMEKLADLCHQQWSGWMEWLFKFGTFNENGTFTINSDKVARWRKQMMTPFADLSEDERESDLYEASKFQKLFYTHVTDLKTKLSLQLADADDTADTYRNAGLNGIAKMVNTYTYNVWQICYEIMEAYEYDPSEEGR
;
A
#
# COMPACT_ATOMS: atom_id res chain seq x y z
N MET A 1 -39.46 9.81 -9.33
CA MET A 1 -38.38 8.90 -9.75
C MET A 1 -37.17 9.24 -8.91
N SER A 2 -36.81 8.37 -7.96
CA SER A 2 -35.65 8.57 -7.08
C SER A 2 -34.38 8.41 -7.92
N ALA A 3 -33.50 9.41 -7.88
CA ALA A 3 -32.19 9.33 -8.51
C ALA A 3 -31.40 8.23 -7.80
N ALA A 4 -31.01 7.19 -8.55
CA ALA A 4 -30.15 6.15 -8.03
C ALA A 4 -28.84 6.80 -7.57
N ILE A 5 -28.51 6.62 -6.29
CA ILE A 5 -27.21 7.03 -5.75
C ILE A 5 -26.18 6.13 -6.43
N GLU A 6 -25.41 6.68 -7.37
CA GLU A 6 -24.27 6.02 -7.99
C GLU A 6 -23.34 5.49 -6.88
N PRO A 7 -23.00 4.18 -6.88
CA PRO A 7 -22.18 3.61 -5.81
C PRO A 7 -20.79 4.25 -5.81
N ILE A 8 -20.26 4.52 -4.61
CA ILE A 8 -19.03 5.29 -4.32
C ILE A 8 -17.74 4.63 -4.88
N TYR A 9 -17.84 3.62 -5.75
CA TYR A 9 -16.73 2.88 -6.33
C TYR A 9 -16.13 3.49 -7.61
N SER A 10 -16.54 4.69 -8.04
CA SER A 10 -16.05 5.33 -9.28
C SER A 10 -14.68 6.04 -9.16
N THR A 11 -13.83 5.60 -8.24
CA THR A 11 -12.37 5.84 -8.29
C THR A 11 -11.71 4.53 -8.71
N PRO A 12 -10.53 4.53 -9.38
CA PRO A 12 -9.72 3.31 -9.45
C PRO A 12 -9.72 2.71 -8.06
N PRO A 13 -10.15 1.44 -7.88
CA PRO A 13 -10.20 0.82 -6.56
C PRO A 13 -8.89 1.15 -5.86
N LEU A 14 -8.92 1.52 -4.57
CA LEU A 14 -7.71 1.88 -3.83
C LEU A 14 -6.56 0.88 -4.11
N MET A 15 -6.93 -0.39 -4.30
CA MET A 15 -6.07 -1.47 -4.77
C MET A 15 -5.24 -1.14 -6.03
N GLU A 16 -5.81 -0.59 -7.10
CA GLU A 16 -5.06 -0.23 -8.30
C GLU A 16 -4.04 0.88 -8.03
N LYS A 17 -4.39 1.87 -7.20
CA LYS A 17 -3.46 2.94 -6.80
C LYS A 17 -2.33 2.42 -5.92
N LEU A 18 -2.64 1.47 -5.04
CA LEU A 18 -1.64 0.79 -4.21
C LEU A 18 -0.72 -0.09 -5.08
N ALA A 19 -1.27 -0.84 -6.03
CA ALA A 19 -0.50 -1.65 -6.97
C ALA A 19 0.43 -0.80 -7.83
N ASP A 20 -0.04 0.35 -8.32
CA ASP A 20 0.78 1.32 -9.03
C ASP A 20 1.94 1.84 -8.17
N LEU A 21 1.70 2.18 -6.90
CA LEU A 21 2.76 2.58 -5.97
C LEU A 21 3.76 1.44 -5.74
N CYS A 22 3.31 0.21 -5.49
CA CYS A 22 4.19 -0.95 -5.34
C CYS A 22 5.07 -1.15 -6.59
N HIS A 23 4.49 -1.02 -7.78
CA HIS A 23 5.23 -1.15 -9.03
C HIS A 23 6.28 -0.05 -9.20
N GLN A 24 5.94 1.21 -8.88
CA GLN A 24 6.88 2.34 -8.94
C GLN A 24 8.04 2.16 -7.95
N GLN A 25 7.79 1.65 -6.76
CA GLN A 25 8.83 1.38 -5.77
C GLN A 25 9.75 0.24 -6.23
N TRP A 26 9.17 -0.87 -6.70
CA TRP A 26 9.94 -1.98 -7.25
C TRP A 26 10.79 -1.56 -8.44
N SER A 27 10.22 -0.87 -9.43
CA SER A 27 10.96 -0.44 -10.63
C SER A 27 12.06 0.55 -10.27
N GLY A 28 11.81 1.48 -9.36
CA GLY A 28 12.83 2.38 -8.82
C GLY A 28 13.98 1.64 -8.14
N TRP A 29 13.69 0.59 -7.36
CA TRP A 29 14.73 -0.29 -6.77
C TRP A 29 15.51 -1.06 -7.84
N MET A 30 14.85 -1.56 -8.89
CA MET A 30 15.52 -2.24 -10.00
C MET A 30 16.46 -1.29 -10.76
N GLU A 31 16.01 -0.08 -11.07
CA GLU A 31 16.84 0.95 -11.69
C GLU A 31 18.05 1.30 -10.82
N TRP A 32 17.85 1.42 -9.51
CA TRP A 32 18.95 1.68 -8.57
C TRP A 32 19.93 0.52 -8.50
N LEU A 33 19.44 -0.72 -8.43
CA LEU A 33 20.26 -1.93 -8.42
C LEU A 33 21.14 -2.03 -9.67
N PHE A 34 20.56 -1.79 -10.84
CA PHE A 34 21.28 -1.91 -12.11
C PHE A 34 22.35 -0.82 -12.31
N LYS A 35 22.33 0.28 -11.54
CA LYS A 35 23.43 1.26 -11.52
C LYS A 35 24.73 0.74 -10.89
N PHE A 36 24.68 -0.37 -10.16
CA PHE A 36 25.84 -0.93 -9.45
C PHE A 36 26.37 -2.22 -10.07
N GLY A 37 26.19 -2.37 -11.37
CA GLY A 37 26.72 -3.50 -12.10
C GLY A 37 26.77 -3.26 -13.60
N THR A 38 27.02 -4.33 -14.33
CA THR A 38 27.16 -4.32 -15.79
C THR A 38 26.33 -5.44 -16.38
N PHE A 39 25.58 -5.12 -17.43
CA PHE A 39 24.96 -6.13 -18.29
C PHE A 39 26.02 -6.69 -19.24
N ASN A 40 26.18 -8.00 -19.21
CA ASN A 40 27.14 -8.73 -20.02
C ASN A 40 26.53 -9.12 -21.37
N GLU A 41 27.36 -9.35 -22.38
CA GLU A 41 26.92 -9.72 -23.74
C GLU A 41 26.11 -11.02 -23.79
N ASN A 42 26.32 -11.93 -22.84
CA ASN A 42 25.59 -13.18 -22.72
C ASN A 42 24.22 -13.03 -22.01
N GLY A 43 23.77 -11.81 -21.74
CA GLY A 43 22.49 -11.51 -21.08
C GLY A 43 22.51 -11.65 -19.56
N THR A 44 23.67 -11.92 -18.95
CA THR A 44 23.81 -11.95 -17.48
C THR A 44 24.10 -10.55 -16.92
N PHE A 45 23.93 -10.37 -15.61
CA PHE A 45 24.23 -9.12 -14.90
C PHE A 45 25.29 -9.38 -13.82
N THR A 46 26.40 -8.65 -13.87
CA THR A 46 27.46 -8.69 -12.85
C THR A 46 27.32 -7.50 -11.93
N ILE A 47 27.13 -7.74 -10.64
CA ILE A 47 26.94 -6.71 -9.62
C ILE A 47 28.18 -6.55 -8.73
N ASN A 48 28.44 -5.33 -8.28
CA ASN A 48 29.54 -5.04 -7.35
C ASN A 48 29.34 -5.78 -6.01
N SER A 49 30.38 -6.49 -5.56
CA SER A 49 30.31 -7.36 -4.38
C SER A 49 30.07 -6.60 -3.07
N ASP A 50 30.51 -5.34 -2.95
CA ASP A 50 30.23 -4.49 -1.79
C ASP A 50 28.73 -4.22 -1.64
N LYS A 51 28.02 -3.99 -2.76
CA LYS A 51 26.57 -3.78 -2.76
C LYS A 51 25.82 -5.05 -2.39
N VAL A 52 26.22 -6.19 -2.95
CA VAL A 52 25.65 -7.50 -2.58
C VAL A 52 25.81 -7.75 -1.08
N ALA A 53 27.02 -7.55 -0.53
CA ALA A 53 27.27 -7.77 0.89
C ALA A 53 26.43 -6.84 1.78
N ARG A 54 26.37 -5.54 1.43
CA ARG A 54 25.56 -4.56 2.14
C ARG A 54 24.08 -4.92 2.12
N TRP A 55 23.48 -5.10 0.94
CA TRP A 55 22.04 -5.35 0.82
C TRP A 55 21.63 -6.69 1.40
N ARG A 56 22.49 -7.72 1.29
CA ARG A 56 22.26 -9.00 1.96
C ARG A 56 22.24 -8.83 3.48
N LYS A 57 23.18 -8.07 4.05
CA LYS A 57 23.16 -7.75 5.49
C LYS A 57 21.88 -7.01 5.87
N GLN A 58 21.53 -5.94 5.13
CA GLN A 58 20.34 -5.13 5.39
C GLN A 58 19.07 -5.98 5.38
N MET A 59 18.89 -6.83 4.35
CA MET A 59 17.75 -7.75 4.22
C MET A 59 17.61 -8.74 5.39
N MET A 60 18.73 -9.15 6.00
CA MET A 60 18.75 -10.08 7.14
C MET A 60 18.71 -9.37 8.51
N THR A 61 18.70 -8.04 8.53
CA THR A 61 18.69 -7.24 9.76
C THR A 61 17.25 -6.82 10.05
N PRO A 62 16.68 -7.14 11.22
CA PRO A 62 15.35 -6.65 11.60
C PRO A 62 15.30 -5.12 11.55
N PHE A 63 14.15 -4.55 11.18
CA PHE A 63 13.97 -3.10 11.07
C PHE A 63 14.43 -2.32 12.31
N ALA A 64 14.19 -2.86 13.51
CA ALA A 64 14.59 -2.25 14.78
C ALA A 64 16.12 -2.15 14.97
N ASP A 65 16.88 -3.00 14.26
CA ASP A 65 18.33 -3.12 14.36
C ASP A 65 19.05 -2.50 13.13
N LEU A 66 18.31 -1.92 12.19
CA LEU A 66 18.88 -1.19 11.06
C LEU A 66 19.65 0.05 11.53
N SER A 67 20.65 0.45 10.73
CA SER A 67 21.26 1.77 10.92
C SER A 67 20.23 2.88 10.65
N GLU A 68 20.49 4.08 11.18
CA GLU A 68 19.57 5.23 11.00
C GLU A 68 19.30 5.49 9.51
N ASP A 69 20.34 5.57 8.68
CA ASP A 69 20.22 5.82 7.24
C ASP A 69 19.38 4.73 6.52
N GLU A 70 19.54 3.46 6.92
CA GLU A 70 18.76 2.36 6.34
C GLU A 70 17.30 2.44 6.77
N ARG A 71 17.05 2.73 8.05
CA ARG A 71 15.71 2.90 8.60
C ARG A 71 14.99 4.11 8.00
N GLU A 72 15.69 5.22 7.81
CA GLU A 72 15.15 6.42 7.17
C GLU A 72 14.72 6.14 5.73
N SER A 73 15.50 5.35 4.99
CA SER A 73 15.13 4.90 3.64
C SER A 73 13.83 4.08 3.64
N ASP A 74 13.71 3.12 4.56
CA ASP A 74 12.50 2.28 4.68
C ASP A 74 11.28 3.09 5.11
N LEU A 75 11.45 4.00 6.07
CA LEU A 75 10.40 4.93 6.52
C LEU A 75 9.96 5.88 5.41
N TYR A 76 10.89 6.35 4.59
CA TYR A 76 10.57 7.18 3.44
C TYR A 76 9.67 6.44 2.45
N GLU A 77 10.00 5.19 2.11
CA GLU A 77 9.16 4.36 1.24
C GLU A 77 7.80 4.04 1.88
N ALA A 78 7.75 3.74 3.17
CA ALA A 78 6.51 3.51 3.92
C ALA A 78 5.60 4.76 3.96
N SER A 79 6.19 5.95 4.05
CA SER A 79 5.44 7.21 4.11
C SER A 79 4.60 7.47 2.85
N LYS A 80 5.00 6.92 1.70
CA LYS A 80 4.25 7.05 0.44
C LYS A 80 2.91 6.32 0.52
N PHE A 81 2.89 5.13 1.12
CA PHE A 81 1.64 4.40 1.40
C PHE A 81 0.76 5.20 2.35
N GLN A 82 1.33 5.68 3.46
CA GLN A 82 0.60 6.46 4.45
C GLN A 82 -0.08 7.67 3.82
N LYS A 83 0.64 8.42 2.96
CA LYS A 83 0.09 9.56 2.23
C LYS A 83 -1.07 9.16 1.30
N LEU A 84 -0.94 8.04 0.60
CA LEU A 84 -1.96 7.56 -0.33
C LEU A 84 -3.23 7.13 0.41
N PHE A 85 -3.09 6.41 1.53
CA PHE A 85 -4.20 6.07 2.42
C PHE A 85 -4.88 7.32 3.00
N TYR A 86 -4.10 8.26 3.54
CA TYR A 86 -4.63 9.50 4.12
C TYR A 86 -5.43 10.30 3.09
N THR A 87 -4.91 10.43 1.87
CA THR A 87 -5.58 11.10 0.76
C THR A 87 -6.89 10.40 0.42
N HIS A 88 -6.88 9.07 0.27
CA HIS A 88 -8.08 8.31 -0.05
C HIS A 88 -9.18 8.44 1.02
N VAL A 89 -8.82 8.34 2.30
CA VAL A 89 -9.77 8.50 3.42
C VAL A 89 -10.33 9.92 3.46
N THR A 90 -9.51 10.93 3.21
CA THR A 90 -9.96 12.34 3.19
C THR A 90 -10.92 12.61 2.03
N ASP A 91 -10.65 12.04 0.85
CA ASP A 91 -11.56 12.13 -0.31
C ASP A 91 -12.91 11.48 -0.01
N LEU A 92 -12.91 10.28 0.61
CA LEU A 92 -14.14 9.60 1.01
C LEU A 92 -14.94 10.42 2.03
N LYS A 93 -14.29 10.99 3.05
CA LYS A 93 -14.93 11.87 4.04
C LYS A 93 -15.56 13.10 3.39
N THR A 94 -14.86 13.69 2.42
CA THR A 94 -15.34 14.88 1.70
C THR A 94 -16.56 14.57 0.85
N LYS A 95 -16.50 13.50 0.04
CA LYS A 95 -17.63 13.03 -0.78
C LYS A 95 -18.87 12.73 0.07
N LEU A 96 -18.66 12.07 1.21
CA LEU A 96 -19.75 11.75 2.13
C LEU A 96 -20.36 12.99 2.78
N SER A 97 -19.54 13.96 3.17
CA SER A 97 -20.03 15.22 3.76
C SER A 97 -20.90 16.00 2.78
N LEU A 98 -20.53 16.01 1.49
CA LEU A 98 -21.34 16.61 0.43
C LEU A 98 -22.68 15.87 0.25
N GLN A 99 -22.64 14.53 0.19
CA GLN A 99 -23.86 13.72 0.09
C GLN A 99 -24.83 13.91 1.27
N LEU A 100 -24.30 14.13 2.47
CA LEU A 100 -25.11 14.40 3.66
C LEU A 100 -25.65 15.84 3.71
N ALA A 101 -24.94 16.82 3.14
CA ALA A 101 -25.39 18.20 3.07
C ALA A 101 -26.56 18.40 2.09
N ASP A 102 -26.64 17.56 1.07
CA ASP A 102 -27.73 17.57 0.07
C ASP A 102 -28.99 16.78 0.53
N ALA A 103 -28.93 16.10 1.68
CA ALA A 103 -30.05 15.34 2.23
C ALA A 103 -30.96 16.24 3.10
N ASP A 104 -32.20 16.49 2.65
CA ASP A 104 -33.21 17.33 3.30
C ASP A 104 -33.68 16.79 4.68
N ASP A 105 -34.24 17.67 5.53
CA ASP A 105 -34.46 17.65 7.00
C ASP A 105 -35.23 16.42 7.59
N THR A 106 -35.57 15.42 6.78
CA THR A 106 -36.01 14.08 7.23
C THR A 106 -34.83 13.20 7.72
N ALA A 107 -33.66 13.81 7.90
CA ALA A 107 -32.34 13.19 7.87
C ALA A 107 -31.86 12.53 9.18
N ASP A 108 -32.49 12.71 10.33
CA ASP A 108 -31.94 12.20 11.61
C ASP A 108 -31.83 10.66 11.68
N THR A 109 -32.72 9.94 11.00
CA THR A 109 -32.66 8.47 10.91
C THR A 109 -31.53 8.01 9.96
N TYR A 110 -31.33 8.71 8.85
CA TYR A 110 -30.28 8.43 7.87
C TYR A 110 -28.90 8.90 8.31
N ARG A 111 -28.83 9.95 9.13
CA ARG A 111 -27.61 10.47 9.74
C ARG A 111 -27.04 9.49 10.76
N ASN A 112 -27.90 8.86 11.59
CA ASN A 112 -27.47 7.81 12.51
C ASN A 112 -27.13 6.48 11.79
N ALA A 113 -27.88 6.11 10.75
CA ALA A 113 -27.54 4.96 9.90
C ALA A 113 -26.24 5.18 9.11
N GLY A 114 -26.00 6.41 8.65
CA GLY A 114 -24.80 6.84 7.94
C GLY A 114 -23.58 6.87 8.85
N LEU A 115 -23.69 7.39 10.08
CA LEU A 115 -22.62 7.33 11.08
C LEU A 115 -22.28 5.89 11.50
N ASN A 116 -23.29 5.02 11.67
CA ASN A 116 -23.06 3.59 11.89
C ASN A 116 -22.46 2.90 10.64
N GLY A 117 -22.84 3.33 9.45
CA GLY A 117 -22.24 2.93 8.18
C GLY A 117 -20.78 3.34 8.07
N ILE A 118 -20.42 4.55 8.51
CA ILE A 118 -19.04 5.04 8.58
C ILE A 118 -18.25 4.26 9.62
N ALA A 119 -18.78 4.06 10.82
CA ALA A 119 -18.11 3.25 11.84
C ALA A 119 -17.88 1.82 11.34
N LYS A 120 -18.85 1.24 10.64
CA LYS A 120 -18.72 -0.07 9.98
C LYS A 120 -17.73 -0.04 8.82
N MET A 121 -17.73 1.02 8.00
CA MET A 121 -16.84 1.16 6.84
C MET A 121 -15.40 1.40 7.28
N VAL A 122 -15.17 2.24 8.30
CA VAL A 122 -13.87 2.46 8.93
C VAL A 122 -13.38 1.18 9.59
N ASN A 123 -14.21 0.47 10.35
CA ASN A 123 -13.85 -0.84 10.92
C ASN A 123 -13.53 -1.88 9.84
N THR A 124 -14.33 -1.93 8.78
CA THR A 124 -14.10 -2.82 7.64
C THR A 124 -12.83 -2.41 6.89
N TYR A 125 -12.52 -1.12 6.80
CA TYR A 125 -11.30 -0.62 6.17
C TYR A 125 -10.06 -0.98 6.99
N THR A 126 -10.09 -0.80 8.30
CA THR A 126 -8.99 -1.22 9.18
C THR A 126 -8.83 -2.74 9.17
N TYR A 127 -9.93 -3.50 9.12
CA TYR A 127 -9.90 -4.95 9.01
C TYR A 127 -9.34 -5.40 7.66
N ASN A 128 -9.75 -4.78 6.56
CA ASN A 128 -9.28 -5.13 5.21
C ASN A 128 -7.83 -4.70 4.98
N VAL A 129 -7.39 -3.57 5.51
CA VAL A 129 -5.97 -3.18 5.46
C VAL A 129 -5.13 -4.15 6.28
N TRP A 130 -5.60 -4.56 7.47
CA TRP A 130 -4.92 -5.57 8.27
C TRP A 130 -4.88 -6.94 7.56
N GLN A 131 -5.97 -7.37 6.93
CA GLN A 131 -6.03 -8.61 6.17
C GLN A 131 -5.17 -8.58 4.90
N ILE A 132 -5.15 -7.48 4.14
CA ILE A 132 -4.26 -7.32 2.98
C ILE A 132 -2.80 -7.34 3.44
N CYS A 133 -2.45 -6.65 4.53
CA CYS A 133 -1.10 -6.72 5.09
C CYS A 133 -0.76 -8.13 5.59
N TYR A 134 -1.72 -8.85 6.18
CA TYR A 134 -1.55 -10.22 6.66
C TYR A 134 -1.38 -11.23 5.52
N GLU A 135 -2.22 -11.17 4.49
CA GLU A 135 -2.15 -12.02 3.29
C GLU A 135 -0.87 -11.75 2.49
N ILE A 136 -0.42 -10.50 2.42
CA ILE A 136 0.88 -10.16 1.84
C ILE A 136 1.99 -10.79 2.68
N MET A 137 1.96 -10.68 4.01
CA MET A 137 2.97 -11.29 4.88
C MET A 137 2.97 -12.83 4.82
N GLU A 138 1.81 -13.49 4.77
CA GLU A 138 1.70 -14.94 4.57
C GLU A 138 2.17 -15.37 3.18
N ALA A 139 1.89 -14.59 2.13
CA ALA A 139 2.39 -14.87 0.79
C ALA A 139 3.92 -14.71 0.68
N TYR A 140 4.54 -13.95 1.59
CA TYR A 140 6.00 -13.82 1.71
C TYR A 140 6.63 -14.85 2.66
N GLU A 141 5.85 -15.71 3.35
CA GLU A 141 6.32 -16.99 3.92
C GLU A 141 6.45 -18.07 2.82
N TYR A 142 6.78 -17.68 1.59
CA TYR A 142 7.23 -18.61 0.57
C TYR A 142 8.61 -19.15 0.97
N ASP A 143 8.64 -20.40 1.44
CA ASP A 143 9.87 -21.17 1.66
C ASP A 143 10.33 -21.82 0.34
N PRO A 144 11.38 -21.31 -0.31
CA PRO A 144 11.93 -21.93 -1.52
C PRO A 144 12.56 -23.31 -1.25
N SER A 145 12.63 -23.79 -0.01
CA SER A 145 13.13 -25.11 0.34
C SER A 145 12.14 -26.27 0.11
N GLU A 146 10.85 -25.97 -0.17
CA GLU A 146 9.84 -27.00 -0.45
C GLU A 146 9.72 -27.41 -1.94
N GLU A 147 10.32 -26.68 -2.88
CA GLU A 147 10.43 -27.14 -4.28
C GLU A 147 11.72 -27.95 -4.48
N GLY A 148 11.66 -29.23 -4.11
CA GLY A 148 12.78 -30.16 -4.36
C GLY A 148 12.79 -31.49 -3.61
N ARG A 149 11.62 -32.06 -3.27
CA ARG A 149 11.51 -33.45 -2.78
C ARG A 149 10.47 -34.24 -3.56
#